data_AF-A0A5K0WHL0-F1
#
_entry.id   AF-A0A5K0WHL0-F1
#
_cell.length_a   1.000
_cell.length_b   1.000
_cell.length_c   1.000
_cell.angle_alpha   90.00
_cell.angle_beta   90.00
_cell.angle_gamma   90.00
#
_symmetry.space_group_name_H-M   'P 1'
#
loop_
_entity.id
_entity.type
_entity.pdbx_description
1 polymer ?
#
loop_
_entity_poly.entity_id
_entity_poly.type
_entity_poly.pdbx_seq_one_letter_code
_entity_poly.pdbx_strand_id
1 'polypeptide(L)' 'MDVSTQQIVSVGASLIPFLEHDDANRALMGANMQRQAVPTLKTDKPLVGTGMERAVAVDSGVTIVSKRG' A
#
# COMPACT_ATOMS: atom_id res chain seq x y z
N MET A 1 -13.12 21.11 -5.12
CA MET A 1 -13.57 19.80 -5.61
C MET A 1 -12.46 18.82 -5.30
N ASP A 2 -12.80 17.68 -4.71
CA ASP A 2 -11.83 16.65 -4.33
C ASP A 2 -11.12 16.08 -5.56
N VAL A 3 -9.81 15.85 -5.46
CA VAL A 3 -8.97 15.45 -6.61
C VAL A 3 -8.96 13.92 -6.78
N SER A 4 -9.05 13.18 -5.67
CA SER A 4 -9.04 11.72 -5.68
C SER A 4 -9.87 11.17 -4.53
N THR A 5 -10.52 10.03 -4.73
CA THR A 5 -11.23 9.28 -3.68
C THR A 5 -10.28 8.76 -2.59
N GLN A 6 -8.99 8.64 -2.89
CA GLN A 6 -7.96 8.19 -1.94
C GLN A 6 -7.32 9.34 -1.14
N GLN A 7 -7.68 10.60 -1.39
CA GLN A 7 -7.01 11.76 -0.76
C GLN A 7 -7.17 11.83 0.76
N ILE A 8 -8.14 11.11 1.32
CA ILE A 8 -8.46 11.10 2.76
C ILE A 8 -7.64 10.03 3.51
N VAL A 9 -7.16 8.99 2.82
CA VAL A 9 -6.47 7.87 3.45
C VAL A 9 -4.94 8.01 3.34
N SER A 10 -4.22 7.50 4.34
CA SER A 10 -2.76 7.44 4.28
C SER A 10 -2.28 6.37 3.30
N VAL A 11 -1.02 6.46 2.87
CA VAL A 11 -0.39 5.48 1.97
C VAL A 11 -0.46 4.05 2.51
N GLY A 12 -0.38 3.87 3.84
CA GLY A 12 -0.49 2.53 4.44
C GLY A 12 -1.92 1.98 4.35
N ALA A 13 -2.91 2.79 4.71
CA ALA A 13 -4.31 2.37 4.64
C ALA A 13 -4.78 2.16 3.20
N SER A 14 -4.26 2.92 2.23
CA SER A 14 -4.63 2.80 0.82
C SER A 14 -4.15 1.50 0.16
N LEU A 15 -3.30 0.70 0.83
CA LEU A 15 -2.88 -0.63 0.39
C LEU A 15 -3.83 -1.75 0.86
N ILE A 16 -4.84 -1.45 1.67
CA ILE A 16 -5.84 -2.43 2.13
C ILE A 16 -6.94 -2.54 1.07
N PRO A 17 -7.12 -3.68 0.39
CA PRO A 17 -8.21 -3.85 -0.56
C PRO A 17 -9.56 -3.90 0.20
N PHE A 18 -10.61 -3.38 -0.43
CA PHE A 18 -11.97 -3.34 0.13
C PHE A 18 -12.08 -2.57 1.46
N LEU A 19 -11.22 -1.58 1.68
CA LEU A 19 -11.20 -0.76 2.90
C LEU A 19 -12.57 -0.13 3.22
N GLU A 20 -13.35 0.20 2.21
CA GLU A 20 -14.71 0.75 2.33
C GLU A 20 -15.72 -0.23 2.94
N HIS A 21 -15.38 -1.52 3.04
CA HIS A 21 -16.19 -2.56 3.67
C HIS A 21 -15.74 -2.90 5.10
N ASP A 22 -14.62 -2.33 5.56
CA ASP A 22 -14.07 -2.54 6.89
C ASP A 22 -14.42 -1.37 7.83
N ASP A 23 -14.59 -1.66 9.12
CA ASP A 23 -14.71 -0.60 10.13
C ASP A 23 -13.35 0.08 10.40
N ALA A 24 -13.41 1.29 10.94
CA ALA A 24 -12.21 2.11 11.17
C ALA A 24 -11.18 1.48 12.11
N ASN A 25 -11.60 0.68 13.10
CA ASN A 25 -10.66 0.04 14.02
C ASN A 25 -9.93 -1.12 13.33
N ARG A 26 -10.64 -1.91 12.51
CA ARG A 26 -10.02 -2.96 11.70
C ARG A 26 -9.06 -2.37 10.66
N ALA A 27 -9.44 -1.28 10.01
CA ALA A 27 -8.55 -0.53 9.12
C ALA A 27 -7.28 -0.05 9.84
N LEU A 28 -7.42 0.54 11.03
CA LEU A 28 -6.29 1.02 11.84
C LEU A 28 -5.36 -0.13 12.25
N MET A 29 -5.93 -1.24 12.75
CA MET A 29 -5.16 -2.42 13.09
C MET A 29 -4.45 -2.99 11.86
N GLY A 30 -5.14 -3.11 10.73
CA GLY A 30 -4.61 -3.60 9.46
C GLY A 30 -3.38 -2.80 9.01
N ALA A 31 -3.50 -1.47 8.95
CA ALA A 31 -2.40 -0.60 8.54
C ALA A 31 -1.19 -0.66 9.50
N ASN A 32 -1.42 -0.88 10.80
CA ASN A 32 -0.35 -1.03 11.79
C ASN A 32 0.35 -2.39 11.70
N MET A 33 -0.42 -3.46 11.50
CA MET A 33 0.12 -4.81 11.31
C MET A 33 0.93 -4.90 10.00
N GLN A 34 0.45 -4.30 8.91
CA GLN A 34 1.15 -4.29 7.62
C GLN A 34 2.58 -3.71 7.73
N ARG A 35 2.78 -2.66 8.53
CA ARG A 35 4.11 -2.04 8.72
C ARG A 35 5.11 -2.91 9.48
N GLN A 36 4.65 -3.99 10.11
CA GLN A 36 5.49 -4.92 10.86
C GLN A 36 5.81 -6.20 10.07
N ALA A 37 5.31 -6.33 8.85
CA ALA A 37 5.60 -7.47 8.00
C ALA A 37 7.11 -7.56 7.69
N VAL A 38 7.67 -8.76 7.78
CA VAL A 38 9.07 -9.05 7.46
C VAL A 38 9.16 -9.68 6.07
N PRO A 39 10.14 -9.31 5.22
CA PRO A 39 10.32 -9.91 3.91
C PRO A 39 10.59 -11.43 3.99
N THR A 40 9.94 -12.20 3.12
CA THR A 40 10.17 -13.65 2.96
C THR A 40 11.35 -13.93 2.03
N LEU A 41 11.85 -15.19 2.01
CA LEU A 41 12.94 -15.61 1.10
C LEU A 41 12.59 -15.40 -0.38
N LYS A 42 11.32 -15.64 -0.74
CA LYS A 42 10.74 -15.35 -2.06
C LYS A 42 9.47 -14.56 -1.83
N THR A 43 9.49 -13.29 -2.19
CA THR A 43 8.33 -12.40 -2.10
C THR A 43 7.34 -12.75 -3.19
N ASP A 44 6.04 -12.72 -2.84
CA ASP A 44 4.96 -12.90 -3.79
C ASP A 44 4.19 -11.59 -3.96
N LYS A 45 3.56 -11.43 -5.13
CA LYS A 45 2.69 -10.28 -5.39
C LYS A 45 1.32 -10.50 -4.74
N PRO A 46 0.65 -9.45 -4.24
CA PRO A 46 -0.74 -9.59 -3.82
C PRO A 46 -1.60 -9.96 -5.03
N LEU A 47 -2.43 -11.01 -4.89
CA LEU A 47 -3.39 -11.41 -5.93
C LEU A 47 -4.51 -10.37 -6.10
N VAL A 48 -4.89 -9.72 -5.01
CA VAL A 48 -5.84 -8.60 -4.98
C VAL A 48 -5.11 -7.40 -4.40
N GLY A 49 -4.85 -6.40 -5.24
CA GLY A 49 -4.16 -5.17 -4.87
C GLY A 49 -5.03 -3.93 -5.12
N THR A 50 -4.44 -2.77 -4.87
CA THR A 50 -5.08 -1.44 -4.91
C THR A 50 -4.52 -0.54 -6.01
N GLY A 51 -3.33 -0.88 -6.55
CA GLY A 51 -2.58 -0.06 -7.51
C GLY A 51 -1.54 0.84 -6.84
N MET A 52 -1.61 1.04 -5.52
CA MET A 52 -0.64 1.83 -4.76
C MET A 52 0.71 1.14 -4.57
N GLU A 53 0.77 -0.18 -4.74
CA GLU A 53 1.96 -1.01 -4.48
C GLU A 53 3.16 -0.55 -5.30
N ARG A 54 2.93 -0.20 -6.58
CA ARG A 54 4.00 0.27 -7.48
C ARG A 54 4.56 1.61 -7.01
N ALA A 55 3.70 2.57 -6.68
CA ALA A 55 4.14 3.88 -6.21
C ALA A 55 4.97 3.72 -4.93
N VAL A 56 4.48 2.94 -3.96
CA VAL A 56 5.21 2.68 -2.71
C VAL A 56 6.55 1.98 -2.94
N ALA A 57 6.60 0.94 -3.79
CA ALA A 57 7.83 0.20 -4.05
C ALA A 57 8.90 1.03 -4.77
N VAL A 58 8.48 1.95 -5.65
CA VAL A 58 9.38 2.85 -6.40
C VAL A 58 9.83 4.01 -5.52
N ASP A 59 8.90 4.68 -4.87
CA ASP A 59 9.16 5.93 -4.13
C ASP A 59 9.84 5.70 -2.77
N SER A 60 9.76 4.49 -2.21
CA SER A 60 10.47 4.12 -0.98
C SER A 60 11.99 4.06 -1.13
N GLY A 61 12.51 4.04 -2.36
CA GLY A 61 13.96 3.98 -2.64
C GLY A 61 14.61 2.62 -2.34
N VAL A 62 13.83 1.58 -2.04
CA VAL A 62 14.34 0.21 -1.85
C VAL A 62 14.62 -0.50 -3.16
N THR A 63 14.07 -0.01 -4.28
CA THR A 63 14.30 -0.52 -5.63
C THR A 63 15.22 0.40 -6.43
N ILE A 64 16.03 -0.16 -7.33
CA ILE A 64 16.83 0.63 -8.27
C ILE A 64 15.97 0.99 -9.47
N VAL A 65 15.79 2.28 -9.72
CA VAL A 65 15.05 2.82 -10.85
C VAL A 65 16.02 3.38 -11.89
N SER A 66 15.86 3.01 -13.16
CA SER A 66 16.69 3.59 -14.22
C SER A 66 16.42 5.08 -14.37
N LYS A 67 17.50 5.87 -14.51
CA LYS A 67 17.41 7.32 -14.73
C LYS A 67 17.21 7.68 -16.20
N ARG A 68 17.50 6.75 -17.11
CA ARG A 68 17.46 6.95 -18.58
C ARG A 68 17.02 5.65 -19.25
N GLY A 69 16.06 5.77 -20.16
CA GLY A 69 15.66 4.72 -21.10
C GLY A 69 15.98 5.18 -22.51
#